data_AF-A0A9D3B5Y1-F1
#
_entry.id   AF-A0A9D3B5Y1-F1
#
_cell.length_a   1.000
_cell.length_b   1.000
_cell.length_c   1.000
_cell.angle_alpha   90.00
_cell.angle_beta   90.00
_cell.angle_gamma   90.00
#
_symmetry.space_group_name_H-M   'P 1'
#
loop_
_entity.id
_entity.type
_entity.pdbx_description
1 polymer ?
#
loop_
_entity_poly.entity_id
_entity_poly.type
_entity_poly.pdbx_seq_one_letter_code
_entity_poly.pdbx_strand_id
1 'polypeptide(L)'
;TGQVVFAEHLLTNTLPKDVADSHLSGDLHITNPGVWSLLPDTLFVNIKELIEDGLDLGGKFLDVSRVQSVKTLDDLSAALSMIISLISKESSQEVVFDGLPSLLTKHSKNISELETKLADAFAAASTVSKYNKDSTLISFRLQLGSDAKIINAIIAAYKNYTKITPIPRIGLVIDHDKGKISDVSATLSEIISLGGKVIFSKGNVSNKGVVHTTTKNSSSVSIHLQSISINLPRLAFESNKDETYFRARLALLMKPALSSMALRKKDISDLTRRGLNPILAKNTQYMQ
;
A
#
# COMPACT_ATOMS: atom_id res chain seq x y z
N THR A 1 9.52 21.54 9.12
CA THR A 1 8.36 21.25 8.23
C THR A 1 7.20 20.74 9.06
N GLY A 2 5.97 20.71 8.54
CA GLY A 2 4.79 20.25 9.31
C GLY A 2 4.94 18.84 9.88
N GLN A 3 5.66 17.94 9.20
CA GLN A 3 5.95 16.60 9.71
C GLN A 3 6.79 16.57 10.98
N VAL A 4 7.73 17.51 11.14
CA VAL A 4 8.53 17.62 12.36
C VAL A 4 7.64 18.02 13.53
N VAL A 5 6.76 18.99 13.32
CA VAL A 5 5.79 19.44 14.34
C VAL A 5 4.85 18.29 14.74
N PHE A 6 4.33 17.53 13.78
CA PHE A 6 3.48 16.37 14.09
C PHE A 6 4.26 15.24 14.77
N ALA A 7 5.52 15.02 14.41
CA ALA A 7 6.37 14.02 15.06
C ALA A 7 6.65 14.42 16.52
N GLU A 8 6.99 15.68 16.77
CA GLU A 8 7.18 16.20 18.13
C GLU A 8 5.88 16.10 18.94
N HIS A 9 4.74 16.47 18.35
CA HIS A 9 3.45 16.35 19.02
C HIS A 9 3.12 14.89 19.38
N LEU A 10 3.36 13.95 18.45
CA LEU A 10 3.20 12.52 18.69
C LEU A 10 4.02 12.06 19.90
N LEU A 11 5.32 12.39 19.92
CA LEU A 11 6.25 11.92 20.95
C LEU A 11 6.02 12.58 22.32
N THR A 12 5.56 13.83 22.34
CA THR A 12 5.43 14.60 23.59
C THR A 12 4.04 14.57 24.20
N ASN A 13 2.98 14.42 23.39
CA ASN A 13 1.59 14.58 23.84
C ASN A 13 0.68 13.37 23.55
N THR A 14 0.97 12.58 22.50
CA THR A 14 0.08 11.50 22.09
C THR A 14 0.51 10.14 22.62
N LEU A 15 1.80 9.80 22.49
CA LEU A 15 2.31 8.50 22.90
C LEU A 15 2.47 8.40 24.43
N PRO A 16 2.29 7.20 24.99
CA PRO A 16 2.75 6.91 26.34
C PRO A 16 4.23 7.27 26.52
N LYS A 17 4.57 7.84 27.67
CA LYS A 17 5.92 8.39 27.93
C LYS A 17 7.01 7.33 27.77
N ASP A 18 6.77 6.12 28.27
CA ASP A 18 7.69 4.98 28.15
C ASP A 18 7.98 4.59 26.69
N VAL A 19 6.99 4.73 25.80
CA VAL A 19 7.14 4.44 24.37
C VAL A 19 7.94 5.53 23.67
N ALA A 20 7.63 6.79 23.97
CA ALA A 20 8.39 7.93 23.46
C ALA A 20 9.84 7.87 23.92
N ASP A 21 10.08 7.62 25.21
CA ASP A 21 11.43 7.47 25.78
C ASP A 21 12.17 6.28 25.15
N SER A 22 11.49 5.14 24.95
CA SER A 22 12.07 3.98 24.26
C SER A 22 12.40 4.26 22.79
N HIS A 23 11.61 5.11 22.12
CA HIS A 23 11.91 5.55 20.77
C HIS A 23 13.14 6.45 20.71
N LEU A 24 13.20 7.44 21.62
CA LEU A 24 14.31 8.38 21.73
C LEU A 24 15.61 7.72 22.17
N SER A 25 15.51 6.70 23.03
CA SER A 25 16.67 5.92 23.48
C SER A 25 17.18 4.98 22.41
N GLY A 26 16.35 4.55 21.46
CA GLY A 26 16.68 3.61 20.38
C GLY A 26 16.34 2.13 20.68
N ASP A 27 15.58 1.86 21.74
CA ASP A 27 15.04 0.52 22.04
C ASP A 27 13.87 0.17 21.12
N LEU A 28 13.06 1.17 20.79
CA LEU A 28 11.98 1.11 19.80
C LEU A 28 12.28 2.04 18.62
N HIS A 29 11.79 1.68 17.45
CA HIS A 29 11.81 2.57 16.29
C HIS A 29 10.42 2.71 15.67
N ILE A 30 9.94 3.95 15.66
CA ILE A 30 8.69 4.39 15.06
C ILE A 30 9.02 4.95 13.68
N THR A 31 8.57 4.28 12.62
CA THR A 31 8.78 4.77 11.24
C THR A 31 7.82 5.91 10.94
N ASN A 32 8.31 6.99 10.33
CA ASN A 32 7.53 8.16 9.90
C ASN A 32 6.61 8.76 11.00
N PRO A 33 7.15 9.19 12.16
CA PRO A 33 6.36 9.68 13.28
C PRO A 33 5.42 10.85 12.90
N GLY A 34 5.81 11.69 11.93
CA GLY A 34 4.99 12.84 11.50
C GLY A 34 3.67 12.51 10.79
N VAL A 35 3.48 11.27 10.33
CA VAL A 35 2.20 10.80 9.73
C VAL A 35 1.62 9.60 10.45
N TRP A 36 2.23 9.21 11.58
CA TRP A 36 1.93 7.99 12.32
C TRP A 36 0.45 7.83 12.68
N SER A 37 -0.11 8.85 13.34
CA SER A 37 -1.51 8.86 13.78
C SER A 37 -2.46 9.30 12.68
N LEU A 38 -1.96 9.68 11.50
CA LEU A 38 -2.76 10.26 10.42
C LEU A 38 -3.05 9.25 9.30
N LEU A 39 -2.09 8.38 8.99
CA LEU A 39 -2.17 7.48 7.85
C LEU A 39 -1.85 6.03 8.26
N PRO A 40 -2.57 5.05 7.68
CA PRO A 40 -2.15 3.65 7.73
C PRO A 40 -0.86 3.40 6.94
N ASP A 41 -0.22 2.25 7.15
CA ASP A 41 1.06 1.95 6.52
C ASP A 41 0.91 1.23 5.19
N THR A 42 0.15 0.14 5.19
CA THR A 42 -0.09 -0.68 4.01
C THR A 42 -1.58 -0.93 3.86
N LEU A 43 -2.08 -0.67 2.66
CA LEU A 43 -3.46 -0.96 2.28
C LEU A 43 -3.48 -2.13 1.30
N PHE A 44 -4.41 -3.06 1.47
CA PHE A 44 -4.76 -4.05 0.46
C PHE A 44 -6.15 -3.75 -0.04
N VAL A 45 -6.31 -3.59 -1.34
CA VAL A 45 -7.54 -3.07 -1.92
C VAL A 45 -7.92 -3.83 -3.17
N ASN A 46 -9.18 -4.26 -3.28
CA ASN A 46 -9.71 -4.76 -4.54
C ASN A 46 -10.07 -3.59 -5.45
N ILE A 47 -9.26 -3.35 -6.48
CA ILE A 47 -9.46 -2.20 -7.37
C ILE A 47 -10.74 -2.33 -8.20
N LYS A 48 -11.19 -3.55 -8.48
CA LYS A 48 -12.44 -3.79 -9.20
C LYS A 48 -13.61 -3.16 -8.43
N GLU A 49 -13.68 -3.40 -7.13
CA GLU A 49 -14.74 -2.88 -6.27
C GLU A 49 -14.66 -1.36 -6.09
N LEU A 50 -13.47 -0.76 -6.23
CA LEU A 50 -13.32 0.70 -6.16
C LEU A 50 -13.82 1.44 -7.40
N ILE A 51 -13.76 0.82 -8.58
CA ILE A 51 -13.95 1.55 -9.84
C ILE A 51 -15.08 1.04 -10.72
N GLU A 52 -15.55 -0.21 -10.53
CA GLU A 52 -16.55 -0.83 -11.40
C GLU A 52 -17.85 -0.02 -11.46
N ASP A 53 -18.27 0.56 -10.32
CA ASP A 53 -19.45 1.42 -10.21
C ASP A 53 -19.16 2.92 -10.43
N GLY A 54 -17.95 3.26 -10.86
CA GLY A 54 -17.50 4.64 -11.03
C GLY A 54 -16.85 5.25 -9.78
N LEU A 55 -16.28 6.45 -9.97
CA LEU A 55 -15.59 7.22 -8.94
C LEU A 55 -16.46 8.38 -8.46
N ASP A 56 -17.16 8.15 -7.35
CA ASP A 56 -17.84 9.20 -6.58
C ASP A 56 -17.38 9.18 -5.12
N LEU A 57 -16.86 10.32 -4.66
CA LEU A 57 -16.32 10.55 -3.33
C LEU A 57 -17.32 11.27 -2.41
N GLY A 58 -18.61 11.31 -2.77
CA GLY A 58 -19.69 11.77 -1.88
C GLY A 58 -19.57 13.24 -1.49
N GLY A 59 -19.15 14.10 -2.43
CA GLY A 59 -18.94 15.53 -2.19
C GLY A 59 -17.62 15.90 -1.50
N LYS A 60 -16.75 14.92 -1.18
CA LYS A 60 -15.36 15.17 -0.75
C LYS A 60 -14.45 15.36 -1.98
N PHE A 61 -13.35 16.10 -1.83
CA PHE A 61 -12.47 16.52 -2.95
C PHE A 61 -13.25 17.18 -4.11
N LEU A 62 -13.59 18.46 -3.93
CA LEU A 62 -14.32 19.27 -4.92
C LEU A 62 -13.51 19.55 -6.18
N ASP A 63 -12.19 19.41 -6.09
CA ASP A 63 -11.20 19.59 -7.15
C ASP A 63 -10.99 18.33 -8.01
N VAL A 64 -11.63 17.20 -7.66
CA VAL A 64 -11.46 15.92 -8.37
C VAL A 64 -12.68 15.62 -9.22
N SER A 65 -12.46 15.35 -10.50
CA SER A 65 -13.48 14.92 -11.46
C SER A 65 -14.24 13.67 -10.99
N ARG A 66 -15.52 13.61 -11.34
CA ARG A 66 -16.39 12.47 -11.05
C ARG A 66 -16.50 11.56 -12.28
N VAL A 67 -16.42 10.25 -12.06
CA VAL A 67 -16.64 9.24 -13.11
C VAL A 67 -17.93 8.50 -12.75
N GLN A 68 -19.01 8.76 -13.48
CA GLN A 68 -20.32 8.19 -13.14
C GLN A 68 -20.40 6.68 -13.36
N SER A 69 -19.70 6.16 -14.38
CA SER A 69 -19.65 4.73 -14.67
C SER A 69 -18.47 4.44 -15.59
N VAL A 70 -17.81 3.29 -15.42
CA VAL A 70 -16.72 2.86 -16.29
C VAL A 70 -17.29 1.97 -17.41
N LYS A 71 -17.48 2.54 -18.60
CA LYS A 71 -18.05 1.83 -19.76
C LYS A 71 -17.03 1.64 -20.88
N THR A 72 -16.17 2.63 -21.09
CA THR A 72 -15.13 2.61 -22.12
C THR A 72 -13.75 2.36 -21.51
N LEU A 73 -12.78 2.01 -22.36
CA LEU A 73 -11.39 1.88 -21.95
C LEU A 73 -10.78 3.22 -21.52
N ASP A 74 -11.23 4.33 -22.11
CA ASP A 74 -10.82 5.67 -21.72
C ASP A 74 -11.32 6.05 -20.32
N ASP A 75 -12.59 5.76 -20.02
CA ASP A 75 -13.14 5.96 -18.67
C ASP A 75 -12.36 5.15 -17.62
N LEU A 76 -11.99 3.91 -17.99
CA LEU A 76 -11.22 3.01 -17.14
C LEU A 76 -9.81 3.54 -16.87
N SER A 77 -9.11 3.99 -17.91
CA SER A 77 -7.77 4.57 -17.80
C SER A 77 -7.77 5.84 -16.96
N ALA A 78 -8.75 6.73 -17.16
CA ALA A 78 -8.93 7.93 -16.37
C ALA A 78 -9.24 7.61 -14.90
N ALA A 79 -10.21 6.72 -14.64
CA ALA A 79 -10.59 6.30 -13.29
C ALA A 79 -9.42 5.64 -12.55
N LEU A 80 -8.66 4.78 -13.24
CA LEU A 80 -7.46 4.13 -12.70
C LEU A 80 -6.40 5.15 -12.31
N SER A 81 -6.09 6.10 -13.18
CA SER A 81 -5.11 7.17 -12.92
C SER A 81 -5.50 8.01 -11.70
N MET A 82 -6.78 8.39 -11.60
CA MET A 82 -7.32 9.15 -10.48
C MET A 82 -7.27 8.35 -9.18
N ILE A 83 -7.70 7.08 -9.19
CA ILE A 83 -7.67 6.24 -7.99
C ILE A 83 -6.26 6.00 -7.49
N ILE A 84 -5.31 5.67 -8.37
CA ILE A 84 -3.89 5.52 -8.00
C ILE A 84 -3.41 6.81 -7.32
N SER A 85 -3.74 7.96 -7.93
CA SER A 85 -3.30 9.27 -7.44
C SER A 85 -3.87 9.63 -6.08
N LEU A 86 -5.17 9.40 -5.89
CA LEU A 86 -5.85 9.72 -4.64
C LEU A 86 -5.49 8.76 -3.52
N ILE A 87 -5.48 7.45 -3.76
CA ILE A 87 -5.22 6.48 -2.70
C ILE A 87 -3.77 6.51 -2.22
N SER A 88 -2.83 6.93 -3.09
CA SER A 88 -1.42 7.10 -2.71
C SER A 88 -1.24 8.11 -1.57
N LYS A 89 -2.22 8.98 -1.35
CA LYS A 89 -2.26 9.98 -0.28
C LYS A 89 -2.90 9.48 1.01
N GLU A 90 -3.56 8.32 0.97
CA GLU A 90 -4.26 7.70 2.10
C GLU A 90 -3.46 6.56 2.75
N SER A 91 -2.22 6.34 2.32
CA SER A 91 -1.28 5.36 2.88
C SER A 91 0.12 5.98 3.01
N SER A 92 0.88 5.57 4.02
CA SER A 92 2.21 6.10 4.30
C SER A 92 3.35 5.34 3.61
N GLN A 93 3.15 4.06 3.24
CA GLN A 93 4.19 3.21 2.66
C GLN A 93 3.76 2.55 1.36
N GLU A 94 2.65 1.81 1.37
CA GLU A 94 2.25 1.00 0.21
C GLU A 94 0.73 0.86 0.08
N VAL A 95 0.26 0.75 -1.17
CA VAL A 95 -1.10 0.28 -1.50
C VAL A 95 -0.96 -0.88 -2.47
N VAL A 96 -1.45 -2.05 -2.07
CA VAL A 96 -1.47 -3.26 -2.90
C VAL A 96 -2.86 -3.38 -3.52
N PHE A 97 -2.93 -3.22 -4.83
CA PHE A 97 -4.15 -3.45 -5.61
C PHE A 97 -4.24 -4.89 -6.07
N ASP A 98 -5.37 -5.52 -5.79
CA ASP A 98 -5.79 -6.80 -6.34
C ASP A 98 -6.98 -6.60 -7.29
N GLY A 99 -7.28 -7.61 -8.12
CA GLY A 99 -8.45 -7.59 -8.99
C GLY A 99 -8.30 -6.75 -10.27
N LEU A 100 -7.11 -6.23 -10.57
CA LEU A 100 -6.87 -5.56 -11.86
C LEU A 100 -7.13 -6.51 -13.05
N PRO A 101 -6.62 -7.75 -13.10
CA PRO A 101 -6.89 -8.64 -14.23
C PRO A 101 -8.39 -8.89 -14.45
N SER A 102 -9.16 -9.11 -13.37
CA SER A 102 -10.60 -9.38 -13.45
C SER A 102 -11.39 -8.16 -13.95
N LEU A 103 -11.00 -6.96 -13.57
CA LEU A 103 -11.56 -5.70 -14.06
C LEU A 103 -11.31 -5.51 -15.57
N LEU A 104 -10.13 -5.89 -16.08
CA LEU A 104 -9.77 -5.73 -17.49
C LEU A 104 -10.42 -6.77 -18.42
N THR A 105 -10.98 -7.87 -17.89
CA THR A 105 -11.61 -8.92 -18.71
C THR A 105 -12.70 -8.41 -19.65
N LYS A 106 -13.46 -7.38 -19.23
CA LYS A 106 -14.52 -6.75 -20.02
C LYS A 106 -14.00 -6.04 -21.28
N HIS A 107 -12.72 -5.67 -21.30
CA HIS A 107 -12.06 -4.95 -22.40
C HIS A 107 -11.02 -5.81 -23.15
N SER A 108 -11.07 -7.14 -22.99
CA SER A 108 -10.10 -8.10 -23.52
C SER A 108 -10.02 -8.22 -25.05
N LYS A 109 -10.94 -7.59 -25.80
CA LYS A 109 -10.94 -7.63 -27.28
C LYS A 109 -9.85 -6.77 -27.92
N ASN A 110 -9.44 -5.67 -27.26
CA ASN A 110 -8.48 -4.69 -27.80
C ASN A 110 -7.20 -4.66 -26.96
N ILE A 111 -6.41 -5.74 -26.98
CA ILE A 111 -5.24 -5.91 -26.10
C ILE A 111 -4.18 -4.82 -26.31
N SER A 112 -3.88 -4.45 -27.55
CA SER A 112 -2.86 -3.43 -27.87
C SER A 112 -3.26 -2.03 -27.36
N GLU A 113 -4.54 -1.69 -27.51
CA GLU A 113 -5.09 -0.44 -26.99
C GLU A 113 -5.09 -0.44 -25.46
N LEU A 114 -5.44 -1.57 -24.84
CA LEU A 114 -5.40 -1.77 -23.40
C LEU A 114 -3.98 -1.57 -22.83
N GLU A 115 -2.96 -2.14 -23.48
CA GLU A 115 -1.56 -1.98 -23.07
C GLU A 115 -1.16 -0.49 -23.07
N THR A 116 -1.49 0.23 -24.14
CA THR A 116 -1.17 1.65 -24.29
C THR A 116 -1.88 2.49 -23.22
N LYS A 117 -3.19 2.28 -23.05
CA LYS A 117 -4.00 3.04 -22.10
C LYS A 117 -3.65 2.78 -20.64
N LEU A 118 -3.17 1.58 -20.30
CA LEU A 118 -2.63 1.28 -18.98
C LEU A 118 -1.29 1.97 -18.74
N ALA A 119 -0.40 1.95 -19.74
CA ALA A 119 0.89 2.66 -19.65
C ALA A 119 0.67 4.18 -19.48
N ASP A 120 -0.27 4.76 -20.22
CA ASP A 120 -0.67 6.16 -20.08
C ASP A 120 -1.22 6.45 -18.69
N ALA A 121 -2.05 5.56 -18.13
CA ALA A 121 -2.59 5.71 -16.78
C ALA A 121 -1.48 5.69 -15.71
N PHE A 122 -0.52 4.78 -15.84
CA PHE A 122 0.64 4.69 -14.96
C PHE A 122 1.53 5.93 -15.07
N ALA A 123 1.73 6.44 -16.29
CA ALA A 123 2.47 7.68 -16.53
C ALA A 123 1.76 8.89 -15.91
N ALA A 124 0.44 9.03 -16.10
CA ALA A 124 -0.35 10.10 -15.50
C ALA A 124 -0.27 10.08 -13.97
N ALA A 125 -0.42 8.90 -13.35
CA ALA A 125 -0.35 8.75 -11.90
C ALA A 125 1.05 8.97 -11.31
N SER A 126 2.10 8.99 -12.12
CA SER A 126 3.47 9.27 -11.66
C SER A 126 3.68 10.72 -11.19
N THR A 127 2.79 11.63 -11.59
CA THR A 127 2.87 13.08 -11.33
C THR A 127 2.47 13.50 -9.92
N VAL A 128 2.01 12.56 -9.08
CA VAL A 128 1.45 12.85 -7.76
C VAL A 128 2.50 13.43 -6.81
N SER A 129 2.13 14.45 -6.05
CA SER A 129 2.99 15.03 -5.00
C SER A 129 3.23 14.05 -3.87
N LYS A 130 4.45 14.05 -3.32
CA LYS A 130 4.81 13.24 -2.14
C LYS A 130 4.53 14.01 -0.85
N TYR A 131 4.00 13.35 0.17
CA TYR A 131 3.93 13.92 1.51
C TYR A 131 5.15 13.60 2.36
N ASN A 132 5.71 12.40 2.21
CA ASN A 132 6.89 11.93 2.94
C ASN A 132 8.16 12.05 2.08
N LYS A 133 9.31 11.82 2.72
CA LYS A 133 10.60 11.65 2.03
C LYS A 133 10.50 10.59 0.92
N ASP A 134 9.85 9.48 1.24
CA ASP A 134 9.55 8.40 0.30
C ASP A 134 8.10 8.51 -0.19
N SER A 135 7.88 8.26 -1.48
CA SER A 135 6.51 8.17 -2.01
C SER A 135 5.89 6.84 -1.63
N THR A 136 4.59 6.85 -1.34
CA THR A 136 3.76 5.65 -1.25
C THR A 136 3.89 4.84 -2.53
N LEU A 137 4.28 3.57 -2.39
CA LEU A 137 4.38 2.61 -3.48
C LEU A 137 3.00 2.08 -3.83
N ILE A 138 2.68 2.02 -5.12
CA ILE A 138 1.46 1.38 -5.60
C ILE A 138 1.85 0.05 -6.24
N SER A 139 1.37 -1.05 -5.68
CA SER A 139 1.75 -2.39 -6.10
C SER A 139 0.56 -3.11 -6.70
N PHE A 140 0.65 -3.57 -7.94
CA PHE A 140 -0.40 -4.38 -8.57
C PHE A 140 -0.09 -5.86 -8.41
N ARG A 141 -0.98 -6.60 -7.75
CA ARG A 141 -0.91 -8.05 -7.62
C ARG A 141 -1.41 -8.72 -8.89
N LEU A 142 -0.58 -9.61 -9.43
CA LEU A 142 -0.85 -10.42 -10.62
C LEU A 142 -0.71 -11.90 -10.26
N GLN A 143 -1.84 -12.61 -10.15
CA GLN A 143 -1.86 -14.05 -9.93
C GLN A 143 -1.59 -14.80 -11.23
N LEU A 144 -0.42 -15.43 -11.32
CA LEU A 144 -0.09 -16.35 -12.40
C LEU A 144 -1.01 -17.58 -12.38
N GLY A 145 -1.30 -18.13 -13.56
CA GLY A 145 -2.25 -19.23 -13.74
C GLY A 145 -3.71 -18.79 -13.95
N SER A 146 -3.99 -17.48 -13.91
CA SER A 146 -5.27 -16.91 -14.37
C SER A 146 -5.18 -16.45 -15.83
N ASP A 147 -5.96 -15.46 -16.28
CA ASP A 147 -6.00 -15.02 -17.69
C ASP A 147 -4.63 -14.52 -18.18
N ALA A 148 -3.87 -15.42 -18.80
CA ALA A 148 -2.50 -15.17 -19.24
C ALA A 148 -2.40 -14.04 -20.28
N LYS A 149 -3.44 -13.82 -21.08
CA LYS A 149 -3.43 -12.74 -22.08
C LYS A 149 -3.43 -11.39 -21.39
N ILE A 150 -4.32 -11.21 -20.42
CA ILE A 150 -4.44 -9.95 -19.66
C ILE A 150 -3.22 -9.72 -18.78
N ILE A 151 -2.71 -10.75 -18.09
CA ILE A 151 -1.51 -10.63 -17.26
C ILE A 151 -0.32 -10.14 -18.11
N ASN A 152 -0.10 -10.75 -19.27
CA ASN A 152 0.98 -10.33 -20.16
C ASN A 152 0.79 -8.90 -20.67
N ALA A 153 -0.44 -8.48 -20.96
CA ALA A 153 -0.75 -7.10 -21.34
C ALA A 153 -0.42 -6.10 -20.22
N ILE A 154 -0.74 -6.42 -18.96
CA ILE A 154 -0.39 -5.56 -17.81
C ILE A 154 1.13 -5.48 -17.63
N ILE A 155 1.84 -6.61 -17.76
CA ILE A 155 3.30 -6.66 -17.64
C ILE A 155 3.95 -5.85 -18.77
N ALA A 156 3.45 -5.95 -20.00
CA ALA A 156 3.92 -5.17 -21.14
C ALA A 156 3.66 -3.67 -20.96
N ALA A 157 2.48 -3.29 -20.47
CA ALA A 157 2.16 -1.89 -20.14
C ALA A 157 3.11 -1.34 -19.08
N TYR A 158 3.39 -2.11 -18.02
CA TYR A 158 4.36 -1.73 -16.98
C TYR A 158 5.78 -1.61 -17.53
N LYS A 159 6.18 -2.48 -18.46
CA LYS A 159 7.45 -2.37 -19.18
C LYS A 159 7.55 -1.06 -19.96
N ASN A 160 6.51 -0.66 -20.69
CA ASN A 160 6.51 0.61 -21.42
C ASN A 160 6.60 1.81 -20.47
N TYR A 161 5.89 1.76 -19.35
CA TYR A 161 5.98 2.77 -18.29
C TYR A 161 7.39 2.88 -17.67
N THR A 162 8.04 1.75 -17.37
CA THR A 162 9.37 1.73 -16.76
C THR A 162 10.47 2.22 -17.69
N LYS A 163 10.32 2.07 -19.01
CA LYS A 163 11.23 2.68 -20.00
C LYS A 163 11.27 4.20 -19.94
N ILE A 164 10.14 4.84 -19.66
CA ILE A 164 10.02 6.31 -19.62
C ILE A 164 10.06 6.89 -18.19
N THR A 165 10.07 6.04 -17.17
CA THR A 165 10.02 6.47 -15.75
C THR A 165 11.21 5.90 -14.97
N PRO A 166 12.30 6.67 -14.78
CA PRO A 166 13.52 6.18 -14.14
C PRO A 166 13.35 5.68 -12.71
N ILE A 167 12.44 6.29 -11.94
CA ILE A 167 12.15 5.90 -10.55
C ILE A 167 10.66 5.59 -10.44
N PRO A 168 10.24 4.35 -10.79
CA PRO A 168 8.83 3.99 -10.81
C PRO A 168 8.25 3.99 -9.39
N ARG A 169 7.07 4.60 -9.25
CA ARG A 169 6.26 4.59 -8.02
C ARG A 169 5.18 3.52 -8.04
N ILE A 170 5.08 2.83 -9.16
CA ILE A 170 4.24 1.66 -9.36
C ILE A 170 5.16 0.43 -9.39
N GLY A 171 4.73 -0.67 -8.79
CA GLY A 171 5.40 -1.95 -8.80
C GLY A 171 4.45 -3.09 -9.10
N LEU A 172 5.01 -4.28 -9.36
CA LEU A 172 4.26 -5.51 -9.58
C LEU A 172 4.54 -6.52 -8.46
N VAL A 173 3.48 -7.17 -8.00
CA VAL A 173 3.55 -8.35 -7.13
C VAL A 173 3.15 -9.56 -7.96
N ILE A 174 4.15 -10.38 -8.31
CA ILE A 174 3.95 -11.59 -9.11
C ILE A 174 3.65 -12.75 -8.18
N ASP A 175 2.37 -13.09 -8.09
CA ASP A 175 1.91 -14.19 -7.29
C ASP A 175 1.95 -15.50 -8.09
N HIS A 176 2.87 -16.38 -7.70
CA HIS A 176 3.15 -17.65 -8.35
C HIS A 176 2.58 -18.86 -7.59
N ASP A 177 1.61 -18.65 -6.70
CA ASP A 177 0.96 -19.75 -5.96
C ASP A 177 0.30 -20.78 -6.89
N LYS A 178 -0.35 -20.33 -7.96
CA LYS A 178 -1.09 -21.18 -8.92
C LYS A 178 -0.48 -21.26 -10.32
N GLY A 179 0.65 -20.60 -10.57
CA GLY A 179 1.24 -20.48 -11.90
C GLY A 179 2.76 -20.49 -11.88
N LYS A 180 3.39 -20.54 -13.06
CA LYS A 180 4.84 -20.67 -13.18
C LYS A 180 5.49 -19.34 -13.52
N ILE A 181 6.56 -18.98 -12.80
CA ILE A 181 7.34 -17.76 -13.04
C ILE A 181 7.98 -17.78 -14.45
N SER A 182 8.31 -18.97 -14.96
CA SER A 182 8.89 -19.16 -16.30
C SER A 182 8.10 -18.43 -17.39
N ASP A 183 6.79 -18.39 -17.26
CA ASP A 183 5.86 -17.90 -18.30
C ASP A 183 5.99 -16.40 -18.53
N VAL A 184 6.49 -15.66 -17.55
CA VAL A 184 6.64 -14.19 -17.57
C VAL A 184 8.08 -13.72 -17.34
N SER A 185 9.00 -14.66 -17.08
CA SER A 185 10.36 -14.41 -16.62
C SER A 185 11.19 -13.51 -17.54
N ALA A 186 11.10 -13.70 -18.87
CA ALA A 186 11.85 -12.93 -19.85
C ALA A 186 11.51 -11.44 -19.79
N THR A 187 10.21 -11.10 -19.84
CA THR A 187 9.73 -9.72 -19.80
C THR A 187 10.01 -9.08 -18.44
N LEU A 188 9.82 -9.82 -17.34
CA LEU A 188 10.11 -9.32 -16.00
C LEU A 188 11.61 -9.05 -15.78
N SER A 189 12.50 -9.86 -16.34
CA SER A 189 13.95 -9.64 -16.26
C SER A 189 14.36 -8.32 -16.91
N GLU A 190 13.77 -7.99 -18.06
CA GLU A 190 13.99 -6.71 -18.72
C GLU A 190 13.46 -5.54 -17.88
N ILE A 191 12.25 -5.66 -17.32
CA ILE A 191 11.67 -4.66 -16.43
C ILE A 191 12.56 -4.39 -15.21
N ILE A 192 13.07 -5.46 -14.57
CA ILE A 192 13.98 -5.34 -13.43
C ILE A 192 15.28 -4.65 -13.84
N SER A 193 15.82 -4.99 -15.02
CA SER A 193 17.04 -4.37 -15.56
C SER A 193 16.86 -2.88 -15.85
N LEU A 194 15.64 -2.44 -16.17
CA LEU A 194 15.26 -1.03 -16.33
C LEU A 194 15.03 -0.30 -15.00
N GLY A 195 15.14 -0.96 -13.85
CA GLY A 195 14.85 -0.40 -12.52
C GLY A 195 13.38 -0.51 -12.09
N GLY A 196 12.59 -1.32 -12.79
CA GLY A 196 11.23 -1.66 -12.42
C GLY A 196 11.16 -2.38 -11.07
N LYS A 197 10.13 -2.08 -10.28
CA LYS A 197 9.88 -2.71 -8.98
C LYS A 197 9.03 -3.96 -9.17
N VAL A 198 9.63 -5.13 -8.96
CA VAL A 198 8.96 -6.42 -9.06
C VAL A 198 9.28 -7.24 -7.82
N ILE A 199 8.27 -7.84 -7.20
CA ILE A 199 8.45 -8.87 -6.18
C ILE A 199 7.76 -10.16 -6.61
N PHE A 200 8.26 -11.29 -6.11
CA PHE A 200 7.64 -12.59 -6.29
C PHE A 200 7.12 -13.08 -4.95
N SER A 201 5.85 -13.47 -4.89
CA SER A 201 5.21 -13.94 -3.67
C SER A 201 4.39 -15.20 -3.92
N LYS A 202 4.12 -15.95 -2.86
CA LYS A 202 3.03 -16.94 -2.84
C LYS A 202 1.90 -16.34 -2.03
N GLY A 203 0.76 -16.10 -2.66
CA GLY A 203 -0.36 -15.43 -2.04
C GLY A 203 -0.24 -13.90 -2.01
N ASN A 204 -1.16 -13.29 -1.25
CA ASN A 204 -1.34 -11.84 -1.20
C ASN A 204 -0.34 -11.19 -0.24
N VAL A 205 0.71 -10.59 -0.79
CA VAL A 205 1.84 -10.04 -0.04
C VAL A 205 2.22 -8.66 -0.59
N SER A 206 2.63 -7.75 0.27
CA SER A 206 3.13 -6.42 -0.10
C SER A 206 4.63 -6.44 -0.43
N ASN A 207 5.14 -5.39 -1.08
CA ASN A 207 6.57 -5.23 -1.37
C ASN A 207 7.46 -5.30 -0.11
N LYS A 208 6.91 -4.90 1.04
CA LYS A 208 7.59 -4.96 2.34
C LYS A 208 7.38 -6.28 3.10
N GLY A 209 6.81 -7.29 2.45
CA GLY A 209 6.62 -8.62 3.04
C GLY A 209 5.42 -8.72 3.98
N VAL A 210 4.51 -7.75 3.97
CA VAL A 210 3.26 -7.80 4.74
C VAL A 210 2.36 -8.83 4.11
N VAL A 211 1.99 -9.87 4.86
CA VAL A 211 1.08 -10.91 4.37
C VAL A 211 -0.35 -10.52 4.68
N HIS A 212 -1.18 -10.44 3.64
CA HIS A 212 -2.61 -10.26 3.82
C HIS A 212 -3.30 -11.62 3.91
N THR A 213 -3.72 -11.98 5.12
CA THR A 213 -4.54 -13.17 5.36
C THR A 213 -6.01 -12.81 5.22
N THR A 214 -6.65 -13.26 4.13
CA THR A 214 -8.09 -13.10 3.93
C THR A 214 -8.86 -13.98 4.92
N THR A 215 -9.58 -13.35 5.86
CA THR A 215 -10.63 -14.03 6.63
C THR A 215 -11.93 -14.00 5.81
N LYS A 216 -12.81 -14.99 6.01
CA LYS A 216 -14.01 -15.24 5.16
C LYS A 216 -15.00 -14.06 5.04
N ASN A 217 -14.81 -12.97 5.78
CA ASN A 217 -15.64 -11.76 5.79
C ASN A 217 -14.83 -10.48 5.49
N SER A 218 -13.70 -10.55 4.77
CA SER A 218 -12.87 -9.35 4.56
C SER A 218 -13.57 -8.32 3.68
N SER A 219 -13.64 -7.08 4.16
CA SER A 219 -14.02 -5.89 3.40
C SER A 219 -13.14 -5.71 2.15
N SER A 220 -13.65 -4.94 1.18
CA SER A 220 -12.96 -4.55 -0.06
C SER A 220 -11.57 -3.93 0.16
N VAL A 221 -11.37 -3.38 1.36
CA VAL A 221 -10.14 -2.75 1.84
C VAL A 221 -9.70 -3.39 3.15
N SER A 222 -8.41 -3.69 3.27
CA SER A 222 -7.75 -4.15 4.49
C SER A 222 -6.59 -3.23 4.85
N ILE A 223 -6.50 -2.87 6.13
CA ILE A 223 -5.58 -1.86 6.66
C ILE A 223 -4.57 -2.53 7.58
N HIS A 224 -3.28 -2.32 7.31
CA HIS A 224 -2.18 -2.81 8.14
C HIS A 224 -1.41 -1.65 8.77
N LEU A 225 -1.19 -1.76 10.09
CA LEU A 225 -0.43 -0.83 10.90
C LEU A 225 0.80 -1.60 11.42
N GLN A 226 2.00 -1.25 10.96
CA GLN A 226 3.21 -2.07 11.13
C GLN A 226 4.49 -1.26 11.39
N SER A 227 4.40 0.06 11.58
CA SER A 227 5.57 0.93 11.63
C SER A 227 6.32 1.00 12.99
N ILE A 228 6.08 0.08 13.94
CA ILE A 228 6.88 -0.05 15.18
C ILE A 228 7.81 -1.25 15.04
N SER A 229 9.08 -1.05 15.36
CA SER A 229 10.08 -2.12 15.42
C SER A 229 10.82 -2.09 16.76
N ILE A 230 11.21 -3.28 17.22
CA ILE A 230 12.01 -3.47 18.44
C ILE A 230 13.46 -3.70 18.02
N ASN A 231 14.41 -3.03 18.66
CA ASN A 231 15.84 -3.19 18.39
C ASN A 231 16.38 -4.48 19.02
N LEU A 232 16.06 -5.62 18.40
CA LEU A 232 16.51 -6.94 18.86
C LEU A 232 18.04 -7.06 18.98
N PRO A 233 18.87 -6.51 18.05
CA PRO A 233 20.32 -6.53 18.20
C PRO A 233 20.79 -5.85 19.49
N ARG A 234 20.26 -4.66 19.81
CA ARG A 234 20.58 -3.97 21.07
C ARG A 234 20.13 -4.78 22.28
N LEU A 235 18.92 -5.31 22.24
CA LEU A 235 18.39 -6.11 23.33
C LEU A 235 19.27 -7.35 23.60
N ALA A 236 19.70 -8.04 22.54
CA ALA A 236 20.59 -9.19 22.64
C ALA A 236 21.95 -8.81 23.23
N PHE A 237 22.50 -7.66 22.81
CA PHE A 237 23.75 -7.13 23.34
C PHE A 237 23.66 -6.83 24.85
N GLU A 238 22.63 -6.09 25.26
CA GLU A 238 22.43 -5.68 26.66
C GLU A 238 22.07 -6.85 27.57
N SER A 239 21.55 -7.93 27.01
CA SER A 239 21.24 -9.14 27.77
C SER A 239 22.48 -9.95 28.16
N ASN A 240 23.64 -9.68 27.56
CA ASN A 240 24.90 -10.37 27.87
C ASN A 240 24.77 -11.90 27.94
N LYS A 241 24.06 -12.49 26.96
CA LYS A 241 23.75 -13.93 26.86
C LYS A 241 22.82 -14.51 27.95
N ASP A 242 22.25 -13.68 28.82
CA ASP A 242 21.20 -14.10 29.75
C ASP A 242 19.84 -14.13 29.03
N GLU A 243 19.35 -15.35 28.78
CA GLU A 243 18.07 -15.58 28.12
C GLU A 243 16.87 -15.11 28.96
N THR A 244 16.94 -15.25 30.29
CA THR A 244 15.85 -14.85 31.19
C THR A 244 15.70 -13.33 31.17
N TYR A 245 16.82 -12.62 31.26
CA TYR A 245 16.86 -11.17 31.13
C TYR A 245 16.35 -10.72 29.75
N PHE A 246 16.82 -11.35 28.67
CA PHE A 246 16.38 -11.04 27.30
C PHE A 246 14.85 -11.14 27.16
N ARG A 247 14.27 -12.27 27.58
CA ARG A 247 12.82 -12.53 27.50
C ARG A 247 12.02 -11.55 28.35
N ALA A 248 12.47 -11.28 29.58
CA ALA A 248 11.81 -10.34 30.47
C ALA A 248 11.79 -8.92 29.88
N ARG A 249 12.93 -8.46 29.35
CA ARG A 249 13.04 -7.13 28.77
C ARG A 249 12.33 -7.00 27.43
N LEU A 250 12.30 -8.06 26.61
CA LEU A 250 11.45 -8.10 25.41
C LEU A 250 9.97 -7.92 25.78
N ALA A 251 9.48 -8.66 26.78
CA ALA A 251 8.09 -8.56 27.22
C ALA A 251 7.75 -7.15 27.75
N LEU A 252 8.68 -6.52 28.47
CA LEU A 252 8.53 -5.14 28.94
C LEU A 252 8.45 -4.12 27.80
N LEU A 253 9.17 -4.32 26.69
CA LEU A 253 9.08 -3.45 25.50
C LEU A 253 7.80 -3.71 24.68
N MET A 254 7.34 -4.96 24.62
CA MET A 254 6.17 -5.34 23.83
C MET A 254 4.86 -4.76 24.36
N LYS A 255 4.64 -4.79 25.68
CA LYS A 255 3.39 -4.31 26.28
C LYS A 255 3.06 -2.84 25.93
N PRO A 256 3.98 -1.86 26.10
CA PRO A 256 3.71 -0.47 25.77
C PRO A 256 3.70 -0.19 24.26
N ALA A 257 4.44 -0.98 23.46
CA ALA A 257 4.33 -0.95 22.01
C ALA A 257 2.91 -1.34 21.55
N LEU A 258 2.35 -2.42 22.11
CA LEU A 258 0.99 -2.87 21.79
C LEU A 258 -0.08 -1.85 22.18
N SER A 259 0.03 -1.21 23.35
CA SER A 259 -0.91 -0.15 23.74
C SER A 259 -0.86 1.05 22.80
N SER A 260 0.34 1.41 22.32
CA SER A 260 0.50 2.49 21.32
C SER A 260 -0.10 2.12 19.97
N MET A 261 0.02 0.86 19.56
CA MET A 261 -0.63 0.36 18.34
C MET A 261 -2.15 0.35 18.46
N ALA A 262 -2.69 0.02 19.64
CA ALA A 262 -4.13 0.10 19.90
C ALA A 262 -4.65 1.55 19.83
N LEU A 263 -3.90 2.50 20.42
CA LEU A 263 -4.21 3.93 20.32
C LEU A 263 -4.19 4.38 18.85
N ARG A 264 -3.14 4.02 18.10
CA ARG A 264 -3.03 4.34 16.67
C ARG A 264 -4.20 3.78 15.85
N LYS A 265 -4.60 2.53 16.11
CA LYS A 265 -5.74 1.90 15.44
C LYS A 265 -7.01 2.74 15.66
N LYS A 266 -7.24 3.18 16.90
CA LYS A 266 -8.37 4.04 17.25
C LYS A 266 -8.32 5.38 16.52
N ASP A 267 -7.19 6.06 16.54
CA ASP A 267 -7.01 7.36 15.88
C ASP A 267 -7.30 7.27 14.38
N ILE A 268 -6.70 6.29 13.68
CA ILE A 268 -6.91 6.10 12.24
C ILE A 268 -8.38 5.73 11.94
N SER A 269 -9.01 4.91 12.78
CA SER A 269 -10.44 4.60 12.63
C SER A 269 -11.31 5.85 12.78
N ASP A 270 -11.01 6.71 13.77
CA ASP A 270 -11.72 7.96 13.98
C ASP A 270 -11.55 8.95 12.82
N LEU A 271 -10.35 9.08 12.25
CA LEU A 271 -10.10 9.90 11.07
C LEU A 271 -10.82 9.37 9.83
N THR A 272 -10.81 8.05 9.64
CA THR A 272 -11.50 7.37 8.53
C THR A 272 -13.01 7.59 8.65
N ARG A 273 -13.59 7.41 9.84
CA ARG A 273 -15.02 7.66 10.12
C ARG A 273 -15.42 9.11 9.89
N ARG A 274 -14.54 10.07 10.16
CA ARG A 274 -14.77 11.51 9.89
C ARG A 274 -14.63 11.87 8.40
N GLY A 275 -14.22 10.91 7.56
CA GLY A 275 -14.08 11.10 6.12
C GLY A 275 -12.85 11.92 5.73
N LEU A 276 -11.79 11.91 6.54
CA LEU A 276 -10.50 12.54 6.20
C LEU A 276 -9.72 11.73 5.16
N ASN A 277 -10.03 10.44 5.05
CA ASN A 277 -9.56 9.53 4.00
C ASN A 277 -10.78 9.08 3.17
N PRO A 278 -11.25 9.87 2.19
CA PRO A 278 -12.51 9.60 1.51
C PRO A 278 -12.59 8.24 0.82
N ILE A 279 -11.48 7.74 0.26
CA ILE A 279 -11.49 6.43 -0.40
C ILE A 279 -11.62 5.32 0.64
N LEU A 280 -10.83 5.38 1.71
CA LEU A 280 -10.97 4.44 2.83
C LEU A 280 -12.38 4.51 3.44
N ALA A 281 -12.85 5.69 3.81
CA ALA A 281 -14.12 5.90 4.51
C ALA A 281 -15.33 5.31 3.77
N LYS A 282 -15.37 5.42 2.43
CA LYS A 282 -16.43 4.85 1.60
C LYS A 282 -16.43 3.32 1.61
N ASN A 283 -15.24 2.71 1.74
CA ASN A 283 -15.01 1.28 1.52
C ASN A 283 -14.78 0.50 2.82
N THR A 284 -14.65 1.18 3.96
CA THR A 284 -14.49 0.58 5.28
C THR A 284 -15.75 0.79 6.12
N GLN A 285 -16.86 0.12 5.77
CA GLN A 285 -18.12 0.24 6.51
C GLN A 285 -18.07 -0.38 7.93
N TYR A 286 -17.03 -1.16 8.26
CA TYR A 286 -16.94 -1.94 9.50
C TYR A 286 -15.58 -1.84 10.20
N MET A 287 -15.00 -0.64 10.33
CA MET A 287 -13.89 -0.43 11.27
C MET A 287 -14.41 -0.26 12.70
N GLN A 288 -14.96 -1.33 13.28
CA GLN A 288 -15.21 -1.42 14.72
C GLN A 288 -13.98 -1.97 15.47
#